data_AF-A0AAE4CZU7-F1
#
_entry.id   AF-A0AAE4CZU7-F1
#
_cell.length_a   1.000
_cell.length_b   1.000
_cell.length_c   1.000
_cell.angle_alpha   90.00
_cell.angle_beta   90.00
_cell.angle_gamma   90.00
#
_symmetry.space_group_name_H-M   'P 1'
#
loop_
_entity.id
_entity.type
_entity.pdbx_description
1 polymer ?
#
loop_
_entity_poly.entity_id
_entity_poly.type
_entity_poly.pdbx_seq_one_letter_code
_entity_poly.pdbx_strand_id
1 'polypeptide(L)'
;MTYLHAELLKLWSLPSLRLTVALTLAATGLLRWAAGEPGALPLTYTQAGFLVLGVLAVSSEHEAGAQFHTTLLAMPRRLPLLAAKSLTLAATTLPVAATASLTCGADATAYLTLTTLLSAAVTTVIRYPVAALLPLLAVYFIVGPLFREELGSWLPDTMLTHASRGTLATTVWTIGVWVLVAVTFTRSDA
;
A
#
# COMPACT_ATOMS: atom_id res chain seq x y z
N MET A 1 19.77 18.67 2.72
CA MET A 1 18.92 17.73 1.95
C MET A 1 17.60 17.55 2.69
N THR A 2 16.46 17.65 2.00
CA THR A 2 15.14 17.46 2.61
C THR A 2 14.83 15.97 2.76
N TYR A 3 14.10 15.57 3.81
CA TYR A 3 13.73 14.16 4.06
C TYR A 3 13.08 13.46 2.86
N LEU A 4 12.30 14.22 2.07
CA LEU A 4 11.64 13.74 0.85
C LEU A 4 12.63 13.26 -0.23
N HIS A 5 13.71 14.02 -0.46
CA HIS A 5 14.67 13.70 -1.51
C HIS A 5 15.45 12.41 -1.19
N ALA A 6 15.86 12.25 0.07
CA ALA A 6 16.56 11.06 0.53
C ALA A 6 15.67 9.80 0.41
N GLU A 7 14.40 9.90 0.82
CA GLU A 7 13.48 8.77 0.70
C GLU A 7 13.18 8.42 -0.77
N LEU A 8 13.11 9.42 -1.66
CA LEU A 8 12.87 9.17 -3.08
C LEU A 8 14.02 8.40 -3.72
N LEU A 9 15.26 8.82 -3.45
CA LEU A 9 16.46 8.11 -3.92
C LEU A 9 16.50 6.67 -3.40
N LYS A 10 16.09 6.44 -2.14
CA LYS A 10 15.96 5.10 -1.58
C LYS A 10 14.99 4.25 -2.41
N LEU A 11 13.75 4.69 -2.57
CA LEU A 11 12.73 3.91 -3.30
C LEU A 11 13.17 3.61 -4.74
N TRP A 12 13.83 4.56 -5.41
CA TRP A 12 14.35 4.39 -6.76
C TRP A 12 15.52 3.42 -6.87
N SER A 13 16.36 3.36 -5.83
CA SER A 13 17.54 2.48 -5.81
C SER A 13 17.19 1.01 -5.58
N LEU A 14 15.98 0.71 -5.08
CA LEU A 14 15.56 -0.65 -4.75
C LEU A 14 15.18 -1.44 -6.02
N PRO A 15 15.95 -2.48 -6.40
CA PRO A 15 15.64 -3.29 -7.57
C PRO A 15 14.31 -4.04 -7.42
N SER A 16 13.97 -4.44 -6.19
CA SER A 16 12.71 -5.11 -5.86
C SER A 16 11.50 -4.24 -6.19
N LEU A 17 11.49 -2.97 -5.80
CA LEU A 17 10.39 -2.04 -6.12
C LEU A 17 10.21 -1.88 -7.62
N ARG A 18 11.31 -1.68 -8.36
CA ARG A 18 11.27 -1.53 -9.83
C ARG A 18 10.72 -2.78 -10.50
N LEU A 19 11.16 -3.96 -10.06
CA LEU A 19 10.65 -5.23 -10.56
C LEU A 19 9.17 -5.41 -10.22
N THR A 20 8.74 -5.10 -9.00
CA THR A 20 7.32 -5.21 -8.61
C THR A 20 6.45 -4.25 -9.41
N VAL A 21 6.89 -3.01 -9.67
CA VAL A 21 6.16 -2.07 -10.54
C VAL A 21 6.03 -2.64 -11.96
N ALA A 22 7.14 -3.10 -12.54
CA ALA A 22 7.15 -3.66 -13.90
C ALA A 22 6.24 -4.90 -14.01
N LEU A 23 6.35 -5.82 -13.04
CA LEU A 23 5.53 -7.03 -12.99
C LEU A 23 4.05 -6.71 -12.75
N THR A 24 3.74 -5.73 -11.90
CA THR A 24 2.34 -5.31 -11.63
C THR A 24 1.70 -4.75 -12.88
N LEU A 25 2.39 -3.88 -13.62
CA LEU A 25 1.86 -3.30 -14.85
C LEU A 25 1.75 -4.34 -15.97
N ALA A 26 2.76 -5.22 -16.11
CA ALA A 26 2.71 -6.31 -17.09
C ALA A 26 1.55 -7.28 -16.79
N ALA A 27 1.39 -7.69 -15.53
CA ALA A 27 0.28 -8.54 -15.10
C ALA A 27 -1.07 -7.84 -15.30
N THR A 28 -1.17 -6.55 -14.99
CA THR A 28 -2.40 -5.77 -15.22
C THR A 28 -2.78 -5.72 -16.70
N GLY A 29 -1.81 -5.50 -17.59
CA GLY A 29 -2.03 -5.56 -19.04
C GLY A 29 -2.48 -6.94 -19.51
N LEU A 30 -1.84 -8.01 -19.02
CA LEU A 30 -2.23 -9.39 -19.34
C LEU A 30 -3.63 -9.73 -18.82
N LEU A 31 -3.97 -9.31 -17.60
CA LEU A 31 -5.29 -9.49 -17.01
C LEU A 31 -6.35 -8.72 -17.78
N ARG A 32 -6.07 -7.48 -18.18
CA ARG A 32 -6.97 -6.67 -19.01
C ARG A 32 -7.20 -7.33 -20.37
N TRP A 33 -6.14 -7.83 -20.99
CA TRP A 33 -6.20 -8.53 -22.25
C TRP A 33 -7.01 -9.82 -22.14
N ALA A 34 -6.74 -10.64 -21.13
CA ALA A 34 -7.44 -11.90 -20.89
C ALA A 34 -8.91 -11.71 -20.53
N ALA A 35 -9.25 -10.63 -19.81
CA ALA A 35 -10.64 -10.31 -19.47
C ALA A 35 -11.47 -9.85 -20.66
N GLY A 36 -10.84 -9.33 -21.73
CA GLY A 36 -11.52 -8.76 -22.91
C GLY A 36 -12.21 -7.42 -22.65
N GLU A 37 -12.86 -7.24 -21.50
CA GLU A 37 -13.66 -6.06 -21.16
C GLU A 37 -13.08 -5.24 -19.99
N PRO A 38 -13.24 -3.90 -20.01
CA PRO A 38 -12.76 -3.05 -18.92
C PRO A 38 -13.65 -3.26 -17.68
N GLY A 39 -13.09 -3.05 -16.49
CA GLY A 39 -13.87 -3.06 -15.27
C GLY A 39 -13.19 -3.71 -14.07
N ALA A 40 -14.01 -4.25 -13.18
CA ALA A 40 -13.59 -4.68 -11.85
C ALA A 40 -12.72 -5.95 -11.86
N LEU A 41 -12.93 -6.86 -12.81
CA LEU A 41 -12.23 -8.16 -12.82
C LEU A 41 -10.69 -8.03 -12.90
N PRO A 42 -10.10 -7.30 -13.86
CA PRO A 42 -8.65 -7.04 -13.85
C PRO A 42 -8.19 -6.34 -12.56
N LEU A 43 -8.98 -5.37 -12.09
CA LEU A 43 -8.67 -4.55 -10.91
C LEU A 43 -8.58 -5.40 -9.62
N THR A 44 -9.44 -6.42 -9.48
CA THR A 44 -9.45 -7.36 -8.34
C THR A 44 -8.09 -8.01 -8.14
N TYR A 45 -7.37 -8.33 -9.21
CA TYR A 45 -6.06 -8.97 -9.11
C TYR A 45 -4.92 -7.96 -9.13
N THR A 46 -5.07 -6.84 -9.86
CA THR A 46 -4.09 -5.74 -9.89
C THR A 46 -3.79 -5.20 -8.49
N GLN A 47 -4.77 -5.10 -7.59
CA GLN A 47 -4.56 -4.61 -6.22
C GLN A 47 -3.54 -5.44 -5.41
N ALA A 48 -3.33 -6.73 -5.73
CA ALA A 48 -2.28 -7.53 -5.08
C ALA A 48 -0.89 -6.93 -5.29
N GLY A 49 -0.60 -6.44 -6.50
CA GLY A 49 0.67 -5.77 -6.80
C GLY A 49 0.88 -4.52 -5.94
N PHE A 50 -0.18 -3.75 -5.71
CA PHE A 50 -0.15 -2.54 -4.87
C PHE A 50 0.00 -2.86 -3.38
N LEU A 51 -0.57 -3.97 -2.90
CA LEU A 51 -0.32 -4.49 -1.56
C LEU A 51 1.16 -4.84 -1.39
N VAL A 52 1.72 -5.65 -2.31
CA VAL A 52 3.13 -6.06 -2.29
C VAL A 52 4.07 -4.85 -2.39
N LEU A 53 3.76 -3.86 -3.24
CA LEU A 53 4.55 -2.63 -3.35
C LEU A 53 4.69 -1.91 -2.00
N GLY A 54 3.58 -1.74 -1.27
CA GLY A 54 3.62 -1.04 0.02
C GLY A 54 4.33 -1.85 1.11
N VAL A 55 4.19 -3.18 1.11
CA VAL A 55 4.99 -4.05 1.99
C VAL A 55 6.48 -3.88 1.70
N LEU A 56 6.91 -4.04 0.45
CA LEU A 56 8.32 -3.98 0.06
C LEU A 56 8.97 -2.61 0.31
N ALA A 57 8.22 -1.52 0.14
CA ALA A 57 8.70 -0.17 0.45
C ALA A 57 9.19 -0.05 1.91
N VAL A 58 8.55 -0.78 2.83
CA VAL A 58 8.85 -0.81 4.26
C VAL A 58 9.83 -1.93 4.64
N SER A 59 9.79 -3.08 3.94
CA SER A 59 10.64 -4.25 4.23
C SER A 59 12.13 -3.93 4.24
N SER A 60 12.58 -3.05 3.34
CA SER A 60 13.99 -2.65 3.23
C SER A 60 14.56 -2.06 4.53
N GLU A 61 13.72 -1.52 5.41
CA GLU A 61 14.13 -0.95 6.70
C GLU A 61 14.25 -2.00 7.82
N HIS A 62 13.57 -3.13 7.64
CA HIS A 62 13.45 -4.18 8.65
C HIS A 62 14.41 -5.34 8.40
N GLU A 63 14.64 -5.73 7.14
CA GLU A 63 15.47 -6.88 6.79
C GLU A 63 16.98 -6.56 6.69
N ALA A 64 17.35 -5.33 6.31
CA ALA A 64 18.75 -4.93 6.08
C ALA A 64 19.48 -4.41 7.35
N GLY A 65 19.25 -5.05 8.50
CA GLY A 65 20.06 -4.84 9.71
C GLY A 65 19.48 -3.92 10.79
N ALA A 66 18.16 -3.99 11.05
CA ALA A 66 17.51 -3.28 12.16
C ALA A 66 17.70 -1.74 12.14
N GLN A 67 17.85 -1.16 10.94
CA GLN A 67 18.01 0.30 10.73
C GLN A 67 16.88 1.12 11.36
N PHE A 68 15.71 0.52 11.53
CA PHE A 68 14.58 1.12 12.21
C PHE A 68 14.87 1.46 13.68
N HIS A 69 15.57 0.60 14.44
CA HIS A 69 15.91 0.87 15.84
C HIS A 69 16.94 1.99 15.96
N THR A 70 17.98 2.00 15.13
CA THR A 70 19.00 3.05 15.14
C THR A 70 18.43 4.40 14.69
N THR A 71 17.52 4.41 13.71
CA THR A 71 16.83 5.63 13.27
C THR A 71 15.95 6.20 14.39
N LEU A 72 15.20 5.35 15.11
CA LEU A 72 14.34 5.80 16.21
C LEU A 72 15.12 6.32 17.42
N LEU A 73 16.28 5.73 17.71
CA LEU A 73 17.16 6.17 18.79
C LEU A 73 17.90 7.47 18.45
N ALA A 74 18.23 7.71 17.17
CA ALA A 74 19.01 8.88 16.74
C ALA A 74 18.16 10.09 16.31
N MET A 75 16.88 9.90 15.93
CA MET A 75 16.02 10.98 15.41
C MET A 75 15.00 11.45 16.45
N PRO A 76 15.15 12.68 17.00
CA PRO A 76 14.20 13.24 17.98
C PRO A 76 12.84 13.63 17.37
N ARG A 77 12.70 13.65 16.04
CA ARG A 77 11.47 14.07 15.33
C ARG A 77 10.92 12.95 14.45
N ARG A 78 10.20 12.02 15.06
CA ARG A 78 9.71 10.78 14.43
C ARG A 78 8.54 11.00 13.46
N LEU A 79 7.62 11.92 13.77
CA LEU A 79 6.44 12.18 12.94
C LEU A 79 6.73 12.85 11.59
N PRO A 80 7.61 13.87 11.48
CA PRO A 80 7.97 14.44 10.18
C PRO A 80 8.65 13.43 9.24
N LEU A 81 9.44 12.51 9.79
CA LEU A 81 10.06 11.44 9.01
C LEU A 81 9.00 10.45 8.49
N LEU A 82 8.06 10.07 9.34
CA LEU A 82 6.94 9.21 8.97
C LEU A 82 6.09 9.84 7.85
N ALA A 83 5.77 11.14 7.98
CA ALA A 83 5.02 11.88 6.97
C ALA A 83 5.80 12.00 5.65
N ALA A 84 7.12 12.23 5.71
CA ALA A 84 7.95 12.25 4.51
C ALA A 84 7.94 10.89 3.79
N LYS A 85 7.99 9.76 4.54
CA LYS A 85 7.91 8.42 3.98
C LYS A 85 6.58 8.17 3.27
N SER A 86 5.47 8.47 3.94
CA SER A 86 4.14 8.29 3.35
C SER A 86 3.93 9.19 2.11
N LEU A 87 4.40 10.44 2.15
CA LEU A 87 4.28 11.37 1.03
C LEU A 87 5.11 10.94 -0.17
N THR A 88 6.38 10.54 0.05
CA THR A 88 7.23 10.05 -1.03
C THR A 88 6.65 8.77 -1.63
N LEU A 89 6.20 7.82 -0.79
CA LEU A 89 5.57 6.60 -1.28
C LEU A 89 4.33 6.91 -2.12
N ALA A 90 3.43 7.77 -1.62
CA ALA A 90 2.25 8.21 -2.36
C ALA A 90 2.61 8.84 -3.71
N ALA A 91 3.59 9.76 -3.72
CA ALA A 91 4.03 10.42 -4.95
C ALA A 91 4.63 9.44 -5.97
N THR A 92 5.37 8.41 -5.51
CA THR A 92 5.94 7.38 -6.40
C THR A 92 4.91 6.38 -6.90
N THR A 93 3.91 6.03 -6.07
CA THR A 93 2.87 5.05 -6.43
C THR A 93 1.79 5.66 -7.30
N LEU A 94 1.47 6.94 -7.15
CA LEU A 94 0.42 7.64 -7.89
C LEU A 94 0.51 7.45 -9.42
N PRO A 95 1.66 7.64 -10.10
CA PRO A 95 1.74 7.40 -11.55
C PRO A 95 1.54 5.92 -11.92
N VAL A 96 2.00 4.99 -11.08
CA VAL A 96 1.81 3.54 -11.29
C VAL A 96 0.35 3.15 -11.10
N ALA A 97 -0.33 3.73 -10.11
CA ALA A 97 -1.76 3.58 -9.88
C ALA A 97 -2.56 4.13 -11.05
N ALA A 98 -2.19 5.31 -11.57
CA ALA A 98 -2.86 5.91 -12.71
C ALA A 98 -2.74 5.04 -13.96
N THR A 99 -1.55 4.53 -14.28
CA THR A 99 -1.37 3.65 -15.45
C THR A 99 -2.13 2.34 -15.30
N ALA A 100 -2.10 1.70 -14.14
CA ALA A 100 -2.88 0.50 -13.87
C ALA A 100 -4.40 0.76 -13.98
N SER A 101 -4.88 1.87 -13.42
CA SER A 101 -6.28 2.30 -13.46
C SER A 101 -6.77 2.50 -14.90
N LEU A 102 -5.98 3.23 -15.70
CA LEU A 102 -6.26 3.47 -17.12
C LEU A 102 -6.28 2.15 -17.90
N THR A 103 -5.33 1.24 -17.61
CA THR A 103 -5.27 -0.08 -18.26
C THR A 103 -6.51 -0.91 -17.93
N CYS A 104 -6.97 -0.89 -16.68
CA CYS A 104 -8.19 -1.58 -16.26
C CYS A 104 -9.48 -0.94 -16.80
N GLY A 105 -9.43 0.31 -17.28
CA GLY A 105 -10.61 1.08 -17.66
C GLY A 105 -11.49 1.45 -16.47
N ALA A 106 -10.89 1.67 -15.30
CA ALA A 106 -11.56 2.06 -14.07
C ALA A 106 -11.00 3.37 -13.52
N ASP A 107 -11.75 4.07 -12.68
CA ASP A 107 -11.25 5.20 -11.87
C ASP A 107 -10.87 4.72 -10.47
N ALA A 108 -9.71 4.08 -10.36
CA ALA A 108 -9.20 3.43 -9.17
C ALA A 108 -7.83 3.96 -8.74
N THR A 109 -7.36 5.07 -9.31
CA THR A 109 -6.05 5.65 -9.01
C THR A 109 -5.90 5.98 -7.52
N ALA A 110 -6.89 6.65 -6.94
CA ALA A 110 -6.91 7.00 -5.52
C ALA A 110 -6.94 5.73 -4.65
N TYR A 111 -7.80 4.78 -5.01
CA TYR A 111 -7.94 3.50 -4.33
C TYR A 111 -6.61 2.73 -4.27
N LEU A 112 -5.96 2.48 -5.40
CA LEU A 112 -4.71 1.71 -5.47
C LEU A 112 -3.57 2.41 -4.71
N THR A 113 -3.50 3.75 -4.79
CA THR A 113 -2.54 4.54 -4.01
C THR A 113 -2.78 4.38 -2.50
N LEU A 114 -4.03 4.46 -2.06
CA LEU A 114 -4.40 4.26 -0.66
C LEU A 114 -4.15 2.82 -0.20
N THR A 115 -4.36 1.82 -1.06
CA THR A 115 -4.07 0.40 -0.78
C THR A 115 -2.58 0.18 -0.54
N THR A 116 -1.70 0.82 -1.32
CA THR A 116 -0.25 0.80 -1.07
C THR A 116 0.14 1.49 0.23
N LEU A 117 -0.49 2.63 0.55
CA LEU A 117 -0.24 3.30 1.84
C LEU A 117 -0.74 2.48 3.02
N LEU A 118 -1.88 1.80 2.88
CA LEU A 118 -2.44 0.91 3.89
C LEU A 118 -1.50 -0.28 4.13
N SER A 119 -1.04 -0.97 3.09
CA SER A 119 -0.14 -2.12 3.26
C SER A 119 1.20 -1.71 3.86
N ALA A 120 1.74 -0.55 3.45
CA ALA A 120 2.91 0.04 4.09
C ALA A 120 2.66 0.30 5.58
N ALA A 121 1.55 0.95 5.95
CA ALA A 121 1.22 1.22 7.34
C ALA A 121 1.08 -0.08 8.17
N VAL A 122 0.38 -1.09 7.65
CA VAL A 122 0.26 -2.41 8.30
C VAL A 122 1.65 -3.05 8.49
N THR A 123 2.52 -2.95 7.48
CA THR A 123 3.88 -3.50 7.55
C THR A 123 4.74 -2.77 8.57
N THR A 124 4.59 -1.44 8.72
CA THR A 124 5.29 -0.68 9.78
C THR A 124 4.85 -1.08 11.19
N VAL A 125 3.60 -1.50 11.37
CA VAL A 125 3.10 -2.01 12.67
C VAL A 125 3.62 -3.43 12.93
N ILE A 126 3.49 -4.32 11.95
CA ILE A 126 3.82 -5.74 12.10
C ILE A 126 5.35 -5.97 12.12
N ARG A 127 6.12 -5.15 11.41
CA ARG A 127 7.60 -5.20 11.30
C ARG A 127 8.17 -6.47 10.67
N TYR A 128 7.29 -7.35 10.13
CA TYR A 128 7.65 -8.57 9.41
C TYR A 128 6.91 -8.62 8.07
N PRO A 129 7.61 -8.47 6.94
CA PRO A 129 7.00 -8.36 5.60
C PRO A 129 6.08 -9.53 5.25
N VAL A 130 6.56 -10.77 5.46
CA VAL A 130 5.80 -11.99 5.14
C VAL A 130 4.57 -12.11 6.04
N ALA A 131 4.72 -11.83 7.34
CA ALA A 131 3.61 -11.88 8.29
C ALA A 131 2.59 -10.76 8.06
N ALA A 132 2.99 -9.63 7.45
CA ALA A 132 2.09 -8.55 7.07
C ALA A 132 1.33 -8.85 5.77
N LEU A 133 2.00 -9.45 4.79
CA LEU A 133 1.41 -9.69 3.48
C LEU A 133 0.29 -10.74 3.52
N LEU A 134 0.47 -11.82 4.29
CA LEU A 134 -0.54 -12.89 4.42
C LEU A 134 -1.92 -12.39 4.86
N PRO A 135 -2.08 -11.66 5.98
CA PRO A 135 -3.39 -11.15 6.39
C PRO A 135 -3.92 -10.10 5.42
N LEU A 136 -3.07 -9.26 4.81
CA LEU A 136 -3.51 -8.29 3.80
C LEU A 136 -4.14 -8.99 2.58
N LEU A 137 -3.48 -10.03 2.05
CA LEU A 137 -4.01 -10.83 0.95
C LEU A 137 -5.28 -11.58 1.38
N ALA A 138 -5.31 -12.18 2.57
CA ALA A 138 -6.49 -12.88 3.07
C ALA A 138 -7.69 -11.92 3.22
N VAL A 139 -7.47 -10.70 3.73
CA VAL A 139 -8.54 -9.71 3.89
C VAL A 139 -9.09 -9.27 2.54
N TYR A 140 -8.23 -8.95 1.58
CA TYR A 140 -8.65 -8.46 0.27
C TYR A 140 -9.25 -9.56 -0.64
N PHE A 141 -8.70 -10.77 -0.62
CA PHE A 141 -9.07 -11.83 -1.58
C PHE A 141 -9.98 -12.92 -1.02
N ILE A 142 -10.08 -13.06 0.31
CA ILE A 142 -10.87 -14.13 0.95
C ILE A 142 -11.98 -13.52 1.79
N VAL A 143 -11.62 -12.77 2.84
CA VAL A 143 -12.58 -12.24 3.82
C VAL A 143 -13.52 -11.22 3.17
N GLY A 144 -12.98 -10.29 2.39
CA GLY A 144 -13.75 -9.24 1.72
C GLY A 144 -14.85 -9.79 0.81
N PRO A 145 -14.53 -10.70 -0.13
CA PRO A 145 -15.53 -11.35 -0.96
C PRO A 145 -16.50 -12.24 -0.18
N LEU A 146 -16.01 -12.99 0.81
CA LEU A 146 -16.81 -13.97 1.57
C LEU A 146 -17.85 -13.32 2.48
N PHE A 147 -17.47 -12.23 3.16
CA PHE A 147 -18.30 -11.55 4.16
C PHE A 147 -18.89 -10.25 3.65
N ARG A 148 -18.94 -10.03 2.33
CA ARG A 148 -19.42 -8.78 1.74
C ARG A 148 -20.85 -8.45 2.14
N GLU A 149 -21.70 -9.48 2.23
CA GLU A 149 -23.11 -9.33 2.63
C GLU A 149 -23.28 -8.99 4.11
N GLU A 150 -22.35 -9.45 4.97
CA GLU A 150 -22.42 -9.27 6.42
C GLU A 150 -21.73 -7.98 6.90
N LEU A 151 -20.53 -7.69 6.38
CA LEU A 151 -19.70 -6.55 6.78
C LEU A 151 -20.02 -5.26 6.01
N GLY A 152 -20.81 -5.37 4.94
CA GLY A 152 -21.31 -4.26 4.15
C GLY A 152 -20.20 -3.42 3.49
N SER A 153 -20.51 -2.15 3.22
CA SER A 153 -19.66 -1.25 2.44
C SER A 153 -18.44 -0.66 3.18
N TRP A 154 -18.07 -1.20 4.34
CA TRP A 154 -16.94 -0.70 5.16
C TRP A 154 -15.63 -1.46 4.94
N LEU A 155 -15.65 -2.53 4.15
CA LEU A 155 -14.45 -3.26 3.75
C LEU A 155 -13.65 -2.47 2.70
N PRO A 156 -12.31 -2.45 2.77
CA PRO A 156 -11.47 -1.78 1.77
C PRO A 156 -11.72 -2.28 0.34
N ASP A 157 -11.97 -3.58 0.16
CA ASP A 157 -12.21 -4.22 -1.15
C ASP A 157 -13.54 -3.83 -1.82
N THR A 158 -14.39 -3.06 -1.15
CA THR A 158 -15.72 -2.68 -1.68
C THR A 158 -15.66 -1.81 -2.93
N MET A 159 -14.49 -1.25 -3.28
CA MET A 159 -14.25 -0.53 -4.53
C MET A 159 -14.67 -1.34 -5.76
N LEU A 160 -14.51 -2.66 -5.71
CA LEU A 160 -14.84 -3.58 -6.82
C LEU A 160 -16.34 -3.66 -7.10
N THR A 161 -17.19 -3.19 -6.18
CA THR A 161 -18.65 -3.21 -6.30
C THR A 161 -19.26 -1.80 -6.25
N HIS A 162 -18.69 -0.90 -5.45
CA HIS A 162 -19.14 0.47 -5.26
C HIS A 162 -17.94 1.41 -5.18
N ALA A 163 -17.56 2.01 -6.32
CA ALA A 163 -16.35 2.81 -6.44
C ALA A 163 -16.23 3.97 -5.41
N SER A 164 -17.31 4.73 -5.21
CA SER A 164 -17.30 5.86 -4.27
C SER A 164 -17.16 5.41 -2.81
N ARG A 165 -17.87 4.35 -2.41
CA ARG A 165 -17.82 3.84 -1.03
C ARG A 165 -16.53 3.09 -0.73
N GLY A 166 -15.98 2.36 -1.70
CA GLY A 166 -14.71 1.66 -1.56
C GLY A 166 -13.54 2.60 -1.32
N THR A 167 -13.45 3.67 -2.08
CA THR A 167 -12.39 4.67 -1.88
C THR A 167 -12.48 5.32 -0.49
N LEU A 168 -13.71 5.62 -0.02
CA LEU A 168 -13.93 6.15 1.32
C LEU A 168 -13.55 5.14 2.41
N ALA A 169 -13.96 3.87 2.27
CA ALA A 169 -13.60 2.81 3.21
C ALA A 169 -12.08 2.66 3.29
N THR A 170 -11.39 2.56 2.17
CA THR A 170 -9.91 2.48 2.14
C THR A 170 -9.28 3.71 2.77
N THR A 171 -9.82 4.91 2.55
CA THR A 171 -9.34 6.13 3.20
C THR A 171 -9.45 6.05 4.72
N VAL A 172 -10.60 5.60 5.24
CA VAL A 172 -10.84 5.44 6.69
C VAL A 172 -9.88 4.42 7.29
N TRP A 173 -9.70 3.27 6.65
CA TRP A 173 -8.75 2.24 7.09
C TRP A 173 -7.32 2.76 7.06
N THR A 174 -6.91 3.44 5.99
CA THR A 174 -5.56 4.01 5.86
C THR A 174 -5.31 5.03 6.97
N ILE A 175 -6.24 5.95 7.22
CA ILE A 175 -6.12 6.92 8.33
C ILE A 175 -6.04 6.19 9.66
N GLY A 176 -6.93 5.22 9.93
CA GLY A 176 -6.97 4.48 11.19
C GLY A 176 -5.66 3.75 11.49
N VAL A 177 -5.08 3.06 10.50
CA VAL A 177 -3.79 2.36 10.67
C VAL A 177 -2.65 3.36 10.80
N TRP A 178 -2.64 4.48 10.07
CA TRP A 178 -1.61 5.51 10.26
C TRP A 178 -1.68 6.20 11.63
N VAL A 179 -2.88 6.37 12.18
CA VAL A 179 -3.05 6.84 13.57
C VAL A 179 -2.47 5.81 14.54
N LEU A 180 -2.74 4.51 14.34
CA LEU A 180 -2.13 3.45 15.15
C LEU A 180 -0.59 3.46 15.05
N VAL A 181 -0.04 3.66 13.85
CA VAL A 181 1.41 3.84 13.65
C VAL A 181 1.91 5.04 14.45
N ALA A 182 1.29 6.21 14.33
CA ALA A 182 1.68 7.39 15.10
C ALA A 182 1.63 7.16 16.62
N VAL A 183 0.60 6.45 17.12
CA VAL A 183 0.45 6.11 18.54
C VAL A 183 1.52 5.11 18.99
N THR A 184 1.79 4.06 18.22
CA THR A 184 2.82 3.07 18.58
C THR A 184 4.21 3.69 18.66
N PHE A 185 4.54 4.60 17.74
CA PHE A 185 5.82 5.31 17.72
C PHE A 185 5.98 6.35 18.84
N THR A 186 4.88 6.93 19.32
CA THR A 186 4.90 7.89 20.44
C THR A 186 4.85 7.20 21.81
N ARG A 187 4.28 5.99 21.88
CA ARG A 187 4.19 5.21 23.13
C ARG A 187 5.39 4.29 23.39
N SER A 188 6.16 3.91 22.37
CA SER A 188 7.36 3.07 22.53
C SER A 188 8.55 3.78 23.19
N ASP A 189 8.32 4.88 23.91
CA ASP A 189 9.30 5.65 24.68
C ASP A 189 9.18 5.37 26.20
N ALA A 190 8.88 4.12 26.59
CA ALA A 190 8.95 3.65 27.99
C ALA A 190 9.66 2.30 28.09
#